data_AF-L7UM60-F1
#
_entry.id   AF-L7UM60-F1
#
_cell.length_a   1.000
_cell.length_b   1.000
_cell.length_c   1.000
_cell.angle_alpha   90.00
_cell.angle_beta   90.00
_cell.angle_gamma   90.00
#
_symmetry.space_group_name_H-M   'P 1'
#
loop_
_entity.id
_entity.type
_entity.pdbx_description
1 polymer ?
#
loop_
_entity_poly.entity_id
_entity_poly.type
_entity_poly.pdbx_seq_one_letter_code
_entity_poly.pdbx_strand_id
1 'polypeptide(L)'
;MATLETRGGPRAKWPLFVGALVLLGGLASVSVFRRTHAAPERPTDAEARLNVLALCDAVQSFRAEHGHYVMAGPTPRDVPKGGQAVPFPEDEAFHRLGFEPGEQVRFQYEVLVQESPVGEPEVSCLARGDFDGDGLNSLYRVRLDAHGMTGPIEVEREGE
;
A
#
# COMPACT_ATOMS: atom_id res chain seq x y z
N MET A 1 -28.03 11.11 80.30
CA MET A 1 -28.62 10.30 81.39
C MET A 1 -29.73 9.46 80.76
N ALA A 2 -29.77 8.15 80.75
CA ALA A 2 -28.92 7.13 81.36
C ALA A 2 -29.19 5.79 80.63
N THR A 3 -28.13 4.97 80.57
CA THR A 3 -28.12 3.49 80.69
C THR A 3 -28.87 2.61 79.69
N LEU A 4 -28.07 1.99 78.80
CA LEU A 4 -28.25 0.65 78.24
C LEU A 4 -28.17 -0.45 79.33
N GLU A 5 -28.96 -1.51 79.17
CA GLU A 5 -28.63 -2.95 79.37
C GLU A 5 -29.97 -3.74 79.27
N THR A 6 -30.13 -4.95 78.72
CA THR A 6 -29.21 -6.06 78.46
C THR A 6 -29.88 -7.11 77.53
N ARG A 7 -29.05 -7.78 76.73
CA ARG A 7 -29.02 -9.22 76.37
C ARG A 7 -30.31 -10.02 76.05
N GLY A 8 -30.28 -10.66 74.89
CA GLY A 8 -30.96 -11.94 74.62
C GLY A 8 -30.85 -12.37 73.15
N GLY A 9 -29.90 -13.25 72.84
CA GLY A 9 -29.68 -13.79 71.49
C GLY A 9 -30.68 -14.89 71.08
N PRO A 10 -30.32 -15.74 70.10
CA PRO A 10 -30.80 -15.65 68.73
C PRO A 10 -31.73 -16.83 68.36
N ARG A 11 -32.53 -16.68 67.31
CA ARG A 11 -32.81 -17.77 66.35
C ARG A 11 -33.56 -17.28 65.12
N ALA A 12 -32.81 -17.23 64.03
CA ALA A 12 -33.33 -17.14 62.68
C ALA A 12 -34.27 -18.33 62.41
N LYS A 13 -35.47 -18.03 61.93
CA LYS A 13 -36.30 -18.94 61.15
C LYS A 13 -36.81 -18.15 59.96
N TRP A 14 -36.18 -18.40 58.82
CA TRP A 14 -36.61 -17.92 57.52
C TRP A 14 -38.03 -18.45 57.24
N PRO A 15 -39.01 -17.61 56.88
CA PRO A 15 -40.12 -18.06 56.09
C PRO A 15 -39.75 -17.92 54.60
N LEU A 16 -39.69 -19.07 53.95
CA LEU A 16 -39.84 -19.25 52.52
C LEU A 16 -41.03 -18.42 52.02
N PHE A 17 -40.75 -17.31 51.33
CA PHE A 17 -41.72 -16.69 50.45
C PHE A 17 -41.31 -16.98 49.01
N VAL A 18 -41.93 -18.04 48.49
CA VAL A 18 -42.20 -18.23 47.08
C VAL A 18 -42.96 -17.00 46.58
N GLY A 19 -42.47 -16.35 45.54
CA GLY A 19 -43.21 -15.24 44.94
C GLY A 19 -42.53 -14.60 43.73
N ALA A 20 -43.09 -14.87 42.56
CA ALA A 20 -43.03 -14.07 41.34
C ALA A 20 -41.73 -14.07 40.52
N LEU A 21 -41.70 -15.03 39.60
CA LEU A 21 -41.16 -14.88 38.25
C LEU A 21 -41.68 -13.56 37.61
N VAL A 22 -40.79 -12.61 37.34
CA VAL A 22 -41.01 -11.55 36.34
C VAL A 22 -39.92 -11.67 35.29
N LEU A 23 -40.30 -12.31 34.18
CA LEU A 23 -39.59 -12.25 32.91
C LEU A 23 -39.69 -10.81 32.38
N LEU A 24 -38.58 -10.07 32.40
CA LEU A 24 -38.40 -8.89 31.58
C LEU A 24 -37.33 -9.20 30.55
N GLY A 25 -37.79 -9.55 29.34
CA GLY A 25 -37.00 -9.39 28.12
C GLY A 25 -36.54 -7.93 28.00
N GLY A 26 -35.34 -7.64 27.55
CA GLY A 26 -34.78 -8.14 26.30
C GLY A 26 -34.77 -6.98 25.33
N LEU A 27 -33.72 -6.14 25.40
CA LEU A 27 -33.30 -5.24 24.32
C LEU A 27 -31.78 -5.07 24.46
N ALA A 28 -31.04 -6.13 24.12
CA ALA A 28 -29.65 -5.96 23.73
C ALA A 28 -29.69 -5.25 22.37
N SER A 29 -29.43 -3.94 22.35
CA SER A 29 -29.13 -3.22 21.11
C SER A 29 -27.84 -3.77 20.54
N VAL A 30 -27.95 -4.84 19.74
CA VAL A 30 -26.91 -5.23 18.79
C VAL A 30 -26.93 -4.16 17.71
N SER A 31 -26.22 -3.06 17.97
CA SER A 31 -25.84 -2.11 16.94
C SER A 31 -24.96 -2.86 15.96
N VAL A 32 -25.60 -3.45 14.94
CA VAL A 32 -24.92 -3.96 13.75
C VAL A 32 -24.16 -2.77 13.20
N PHE A 33 -22.86 -2.69 13.52
CA PHE A 33 -21.91 -1.92 12.76
C PHE A 33 -22.00 -2.47 11.34
N ARG A 34 -22.89 -1.90 10.54
CA ARG A 34 -22.80 -1.95 9.09
C ARG A 34 -21.45 -1.32 8.79
N ARG A 35 -20.42 -2.15 8.62
CA ARG A 35 -19.25 -1.76 7.85
C ARG A 35 -19.82 -1.30 6.52
N THR A 36 -19.94 0.01 6.35
CA THR A 36 -20.04 0.62 5.05
C THR A 36 -18.82 0.09 4.32
N HIS A 37 -19.02 -0.89 3.44
CA HIS A 37 -18.03 -1.20 2.42
C HIS A 37 -17.86 0.10 1.66
N ALA A 38 -16.81 0.85 1.99
CA ALA A 38 -16.35 1.92 1.12
C ALA A 38 -16.23 1.27 -0.26
N ALA A 39 -16.87 1.87 -1.27
CA ALA A 39 -16.65 1.45 -2.64
C ALA A 39 -15.13 1.37 -2.85
N PRO A 40 -14.60 0.31 -3.49
CA PRO A 40 -13.17 0.22 -3.74
C PRO A 40 -12.73 1.52 -4.41
N GLU A 41 -11.82 2.23 -3.76
CA GLU A 41 -11.26 3.47 -4.29
C GLU A 41 -10.69 3.15 -5.67
N ARG A 42 -11.05 3.95 -6.67
CA ARG A 42 -10.54 3.71 -8.03
C ARG A 42 -9.02 3.77 -7.99
N PRO A 43 -8.31 2.82 -8.63
CA PRO A 43 -6.87 2.92 -8.77
C PRO A 43 -6.50 4.29 -9.35
N THR A 44 -5.53 4.96 -8.75
CA THR A 44 -4.98 6.22 -9.24
C THR A 44 -3.57 5.97 -9.78
N ASP A 45 -3.06 6.91 -10.58
CA ASP A 45 -1.69 6.86 -11.08
C ASP A 45 -0.62 7.28 -10.05
N ALA A 46 -1.03 7.52 -8.80
CA ALA A 46 -0.13 7.93 -7.73
C ALA A 46 0.99 6.91 -7.50
N GLU A 47 0.68 5.61 -7.59
CA GLU A 47 1.66 4.52 -7.46
C GLU A 47 2.77 4.66 -8.51
N ALA A 48 2.41 4.78 -9.79
CA ALA A 48 3.39 4.93 -10.87
C ALA A 48 4.26 6.17 -10.70
N ARG A 49 3.65 7.32 -10.37
CA ARG A 49 4.37 8.60 -10.21
C ARG A 49 5.37 8.56 -9.05
N LEU A 50 4.96 8.00 -7.91
CA LEU A 50 5.83 7.90 -6.74
C LEU A 50 6.96 6.90 -7.01
N ASN A 51 6.62 5.73 -7.54
CA ASN A 51 7.60 4.65 -7.72
C ASN A 51 8.56 4.91 -8.87
N VAL A 52 8.16 5.58 -9.97
CA VAL A 52 9.10 5.94 -11.04
C VAL A 52 10.13 6.97 -10.60
N LEU A 53 9.75 7.90 -9.71
CA LEU A 53 10.68 8.85 -9.11
C LEU A 53 11.62 8.15 -8.12
N ALA A 54 11.08 7.28 -7.25
CA ALA A 54 11.89 6.48 -6.33
C ALA A 54 12.88 5.57 -7.07
N LEU A 55 12.48 4.99 -8.21
CA LEU A 55 13.35 4.19 -9.05
C LEU A 55 14.52 5.02 -9.59
N CYS A 56 14.24 6.22 -10.09
CA CYS A 56 15.28 7.12 -10.58
C CYS A 56 16.23 7.63 -9.49
N ASP A 57 15.71 7.86 -8.27
CA ASP A 57 16.53 8.19 -7.10
C ASP A 57 17.45 7.03 -6.69
N ALA A 58 16.93 5.80 -6.70
CA ALA A 58 17.70 4.58 -6.44
C ALA A 58 18.82 4.38 -7.47
N VAL A 59 18.55 4.60 -8.76
CA VAL A 59 19.55 4.52 -9.83
C VAL A 59 20.65 5.59 -9.67
N GLN A 60 20.29 6.82 -9.30
CA GLN A 60 21.26 7.87 -9.04
C GLN A 60 22.14 7.55 -7.84
N SER A 61 21.54 7.09 -6.74
CA SER A 61 22.25 6.70 -5.53
C SER A 61 23.24 5.57 -5.84
N PHE A 62 22.80 4.56 -6.60
CA PHE A 62 23.67 3.48 -7.05
C PHE A 62 24.86 4.01 -7.87
N ARG A 63 24.63 4.90 -8.84
CA ARG A 63 25.71 5.52 -9.62
C ARG A 63 26.67 6.31 -8.74
N ALA A 64 26.16 7.08 -7.79
CA ALA A 64 26.99 7.89 -6.90
C ALA A 64 27.96 7.01 -6.07
N GLU A 65 27.50 5.81 -5.68
CA GLU A 65 28.28 4.85 -4.91
C GLU A 65 29.23 3.99 -5.77
N HIS A 66 28.77 3.54 -6.94
CA HIS A 66 29.45 2.52 -7.74
C HIS A 66 30.08 3.04 -9.04
N GLY A 67 29.81 4.29 -9.41
CA GLY A 67 30.39 4.97 -10.58
C GLY A 67 29.81 4.57 -11.94
N HIS A 68 28.77 3.73 -11.99
CA HIS A 68 28.13 3.28 -13.23
C HIS A 68 26.62 3.10 -13.06
N TYR A 69 25.89 3.11 -14.17
CA TYR A 69 24.45 2.82 -14.21
C TYR A 69 24.19 1.32 -14.39
N VAL A 70 23.04 0.85 -13.91
CA VAL A 70 22.58 -0.54 -14.02
C VAL A 70 21.21 -0.57 -14.68
N MET A 71 21.04 -1.46 -15.66
CA MET A 71 19.72 -1.80 -16.21
C MET A 71 18.99 -2.75 -15.25
N ALA A 72 17.67 -2.60 -15.15
CA ALA A 72 16.82 -3.42 -14.30
C ALA A 72 15.46 -3.63 -14.95
N GLY A 73 14.84 -4.78 -14.67
CA GLY A 73 13.54 -5.14 -15.25
C GLY A 73 13.59 -5.51 -16.73
N PRO A 74 12.43 -5.57 -17.40
CA PRO A 74 11.11 -5.21 -16.87
C PRO A 74 10.59 -6.19 -15.78
N THR A 75 10.15 -5.64 -14.64
CA THR A 75 9.62 -6.42 -13.51
C THR A 75 8.34 -5.78 -12.95
N PRO A 76 7.22 -6.51 -12.80
CA PRO A 76 6.98 -7.89 -13.25
C PRO A 76 7.16 -8.06 -14.77
N ARG A 77 7.36 -9.29 -15.24
CA ARG A 77 7.63 -9.57 -16.67
C ARG A 77 6.49 -9.12 -17.58
N ASP A 78 5.25 -9.33 -17.15
CA ASP A 78 4.05 -8.90 -17.87
C ASP A 78 3.50 -7.61 -17.27
N VAL A 79 3.00 -6.73 -18.14
CA VAL A 79 2.38 -5.46 -17.73
C VAL A 79 1.07 -5.76 -17.00
N PRO A 80 0.88 -5.31 -15.74
CA PRO A 80 -0.37 -5.51 -15.03
C PRO A 80 -1.54 -4.82 -15.75
N LYS A 81 -2.71 -5.49 -15.73
CA LYS A 81 -3.90 -5.11 -16.51
C LYS A 81 -5.12 -4.86 -15.62
N GLY A 82 -6.03 -4.00 -16.09
CA GLY A 82 -7.32 -3.78 -15.42
C GLY A 82 -7.23 -3.19 -14.00
N GLY A 83 -6.15 -2.47 -13.68
CA GLY A 83 -5.90 -1.94 -12.33
C GLY A 83 -5.64 -3.00 -11.26
N GLN A 84 -5.45 -4.26 -11.66
CA GLN A 84 -5.21 -5.37 -10.75
C GLN A 84 -3.77 -5.35 -10.28
N ALA A 85 -3.58 -5.40 -8.97
CA ALA A 85 -2.26 -5.53 -8.38
C ALA A 85 -1.78 -6.98 -8.55
N VAL A 86 -0.51 -7.14 -8.92
CA VAL A 86 0.16 -8.43 -9.05
C VAL A 86 1.39 -8.45 -8.16
N PRO A 87 1.90 -9.64 -7.77
CA PRO A 87 3.13 -9.72 -7.00
C PRO A 87 4.31 -9.06 -7.73
N PHE A 88 5.12 -8.31 -7.00
CA PHE A 88 6.43 -7.87 -7.48
C PHE A 88 7.46 -8.96 -7.17
N PRO A 89 7.95 -9.73 -8.16
CA PRO A 89 8.89 -10.81 -7.89
C PRO A 89 10.26 -10.23 -7.51
N GLU A 90 11.02 -11.01 -6.73
CA GLU A 90 12.41 -10.67 -6.43
C GLU A 90 13.22 -10.57 -7.72
N ASP A 91 14.00 -9.50 -7.84
CA ASP A 91 14.86 -9.23 -8.99
C ASP A 91 16.20 -8.68 -8.47
N GLU A 92 17.29 -9.36 -8.82
CA GLU A 92 18.65 -9.03 -8.37
C GLU A 92 19.11 -7.63 -8.79
N ALA A 93 18.63 -7.11 -9.93
CA ALA A 93 18.99 -5.76 -10.35
C ALA A 93 18.24 -4.72 -9.51
N PHE A 94 16.94 -4.89 -9.29
CA PHE A 94 16.18 -4.00 -8.39
C PHE A 94 16.65 -4.10 -6.93
N HIS A 95 17.01 -5.29 -6.45
CA HIS A 95 17.57 -5.46 -5.11
C HIS A 95 18.90 -4.72 -4.94
N ARG A 96 19.80 -4.83 -5.92
CA ARG A 96 21.07 -4.06 -5.92
C ARG A 96 20.87 -2.55 -5.99
N LEU A 97 19.82 -2.09 -6.66
CA LEU A 97 19.45 -0.67 -6.68
C LEU A 97 18.83 -0.21 -5.34
N GLY A 98 18.35 -1.14 -4.51
CA GLY A 98 17.58 -0.81 -3.30
C GLY A 98 16.15 -0.33 -3.63
N PHE A 99 15.60 -0.72 -4.77
CA PHE A 99 14.25 -0.34 -5.19
C PHE A 99 13.21 -1.38 -4.76
N GLU A 100 12.29 -0.96 -3.89
CA GLU A 100 11.23 -1.80 -3.33
C GLU A 100 9.86 -1.09 -3.48
N PRO A 101 9.09 -1.34 -4.56
CA PRO A 101 7.80 -0.67 -4.80
C PRO A 101 6.64 -1.23 -3.93
N GLY A 102 6.92 -2.25 -3.11
CA GLY A 102 5.95 -3.02 -2.33
C GLY A 102 5.75 -4.44 -2.86
N GLU A 103 5.04 -5.27 -2.07
CA GLU A 103 4.81 -6.69 -2.40
C GLU A 103 3.85 -6.88 -3.60
N GLN A 104 2.96 -5.91 -3.83
CA GLN A 104 1.98 -5.93 -4.91
C GLN A 104 1.99 -4.61 -5.64
N VAL A 105 2.05 -4.67 -6.97
CA VAL A 105 2.17 -3.52 -7.85
C VAL A 105 1.15 -3.58 -8.99
N ARG A 106 0.71 -2.42 -9.45
CA ARG A 106 -0.16 -2.26 -10.63
C ARG A 106 0.60 -1.81 -11.88
N PHE A 107 1.92 -1.67 -11.76
CA PHE A 107 2.80 -1.26 -12.84
C PHE A 107 4.00 -2.19 -12.94
N GLN A 108 4.48 -2.37 -14.16
CA GLN A 108 5.78 -2.92 -14.49
C GLN A 108 6.83 -1.80 -14.42
N TYR A 109 7.97 -2.07 -13.81
CA TYR A 109 9.08 -1.14 -13.67
C TYR A 109 10.28 -1.59 -14.49
N GLU A 110 11.00 -0.63 -15.08
CA GLU A 110 12.16 -0.90 -15.92
C GLU A 110 13.14 0.27 -15.87
N VAL A 111 14.44 -0.02 -15.91
CA VAL A 111 15.53 0.94 -16.09
C VAL A 111 16.24 0.62 -17.39
N LEU A 112 16.17 1.55 -18.34
CA LEU A 112 16.90 1.49 -19.60
C LEU A 112 18.11 2.42 -19.53
N VAL A 113 19.26 1.92 -19.97
CA VAL A 113 20.48 2.71 -20.16
C VAL A 113 20.85 2.64 -21.64
N GLN A 114 20.89 3.78 -22.30
CA GLN A 114 21.22 3.90 -23.71
C GLN A 114 22.45 4.81 -23.86
N GLU A 115 23.27 4.56 -24.87
CA GLU A 115 24.38 5.47 -25.19
C GLU A 115 23.84 6.56 -26.14
N SER A 116 24.03 7.82 -25.76
CA SER A 116 23.68 8.96 -26.62
C SER A 116 24.64 9.05 -27.82
N PRO A 117 24.29 9.80 -28.88
CA PRO A 117 25.17 10.02 -30.03
C PRO A 117 26.53 10.66 -29.68
N VAL A 118 26.64 11.27 -28.50
CA VAL A 118 27.87 11.89 -27.98
C VAL A 118 28.64 10.98 -27.01
N GLY A 119 28.23 9.71 -26.84
CA GLY A 119 28.90 8.72 -26.00
C GLY A 119 28.59 8.83 -24.50
N GLU A 120 27.62 9.66 -24.12
CA GLU A 120 27.17 9.79 -22.73
C GLU A 120 25.98 8.86 -22.44
N PRO A 121 25.93 8.19 -21.28
CA PRO A 121 24.79 7.34 -20.93
C PRO A 121 23.53 8.17 -20.63
N GLU A 122 22.45 7.85 -21.33
CA GLU A 122 21.10 8.33 -21.07
C GLU A 122 20.30 7.25 -20.34
N VAL A 123 19.72 7.61 -19.20
CA VAL A 123 18.94 6.67 -18.39
C VAL A 123 17.47 7.03 -18.43
N SER A 124 16.61 6.03 -18.60
CA SER A 124 15.15 6.15 -18.48
C SER A 124 14.62 5.19 -17.43
N CYS A 125 13.93 5.71 -16.41
CA CYS A 125 13.13 4.94 -15.47
C CYS A 125 11.69 4.92 -15.95
N LEU A 126 11.09 3.73 -15.99
CA LEU A 126 9.76 3.51 -16.55
C LEU A 126 8.83 2.87 -15.53
N ALA A 127 7.56 3.27 -15.58
CA ALA A 127 6.44 2.53 -15.00
C ALA A 127 5.34 2.37 -16.06
N ARG A 128 4.95 1.12 -16.35
CA ARG A 128 3.95 0.78 -17.39
C ARG A 128 2.80 -0.01 -16.81
N GLY A 129 1.55 0.37 -17.09
CA GLY A 129 0.37 -0.33 -16.58
C GLY A 129 -0.94 0.13 -17.20
N ASP A 130 -1.93 -0.76 -17.27
CA ASP A 130 -3.33 -0.44 -17.59
C ASP A 130 -4.09 -0.31 -16.26
N PHE A 131 -3.89 0.84 -15.59
CA PHE A 131 -4.34 1.03 -14.20
C PHE A 131 -5.82 1.43 -14.10
N ASP A 132 -6.36 2.08 -15.12
CA ASP A 132 -7.75 2.50 -15.21
C ASP A 132 -8.65 1.45 -15.88
N GLY A 133 -8.05 0.42 -16.50
CA GLY A 133 -8.74 -0.74 -17.04
C GLY A 133 -9.42 -0.49 -18.37
N ASP A 134 -8.95 0.51 -19.12
CA ASP A 134 -9.43 0.79 -20.48
C ASP A 134 -8.78 -0.11 -21.54
N GLY A 135 -7.78 -0.91 -21.14
CA GLY A 135 -7.05 -1.85 -21.99
C GLY A 135 -5.82 -1.24 -22.68
N LEU A 136 -5.59 0.07 -22.54
CA LEU A 136 -4.40 0.77 -23.00
C LEU A 136 -3.41 0.92 -21.86
N ASN A 137 -2.12 0.79 -22.16
CA ASN A 137 -1.11 1.02 -21.15
C ASN A 137 -0.82 2.51 -21.04
N SER A 138 -0.76 3.01 -19.82
CA SER A 138 -0.08 4.26 -19.50
C SER A 138 1.40 3.97 -19.25
N LEU A 139 2.27 4.77 -19.85
CA LEU A 139 3.73 4.74 -19.69
C LEU A 139 4.18 6.03 -19.02
N TYR A 140 4.72 5.90 -17.82
CA TYR A 140 5.34 6.98 -17.06
C TYR A 140 6.85 6.87 -17.24
N ARG A 141 7.49 7.93 -17.73
CA ARG A 141 8.92 7.96 -17.99
C ARG A 141 9.56 9.14 -17.27
N VAL A 142 10.68 8.86 -16.63
CA VAL A 142 11.59 9.88 -16.10
C VAL A 142 12.96 9.64 -16.71
N ARG A 143 13.57 10.68 -17.27
CA ARG A 143 14.94 10.63 -17.79
C ARG A 143 15.91 11.23 -16.78
N LEU A 144 17.09 10.65 -16.66
CA LEU A 144 18.23 11.27 -15.99
C LEU A 144 19.16 11.82 -17.05
N ASP A 145 19.58 13.08 -16.90
CA ASP A 145 20.61 13.66 -17.75
C ASP A 145 22.02 13.21 -17.35
N ALA A 146 23.04 13.66 -18.09
CA ALA A 146 24.45 13.31 -17.85
C ALA A 146 24.96 13.72 -16.46
N HIS A 147 24.30 14.68 -15.81
CA HIS A 147 24.62 15.14 -14.46
C HIS A 147 23.82 14.42 -13.37
N GLY A 148 22.94 13.50 -13.76
CA GLY A 148 22.04 12.79 -12.85
C GLY A 148 20.80 13.62 -12.49
N MET A 149 20.53 14.75 -13.14
CA MET A 149 19.33 15.51 -12.80
C MET A 149 18.09 14.80 -13.34
N THR A 150 17.08 14.66 -12.47
CA THR A 150 15.80 14.06 -12.78
C THR A 150 14.96 15.00 -13.66
N GLY A 151 14.62 14.55 -14.86
CA GLY A 151 13.68 15.26 -15.74
C GLY A 151 12.23 15.21 -15.22
N PRO A 152 11.31 15.94 -15.88
CA PRO A 152 9.89 15.85 -15.57
C PRO A 152 9.36 14.44 -15.86
N ILE A 153 8.26 14.06 -15.19
CA ILE A 153 7.53 12.83 -15.52
C ILE A 153 6.80 13.05 -16.86
N GLU A 154 7.24 12.34 -17.89
CA GLU A 154 6.54 12.20 -19.16
C GLU A 154 5.48 11.10 -19.02
N VAL A 155 4.28 11.34 -19.53
CA VAL A 155 3.18 10.36 -19.49
C VAL A 155 2.66 10.17 -20.92
N GLU A 156 2.71 8.93 -21.40
CA GLU A 156 2.24 8.53 -22.72
C GLU A 156 1.20 7.42 -22.58
N ARG A 157 0.22 7.38 -23.48
CA ARG A 157 -0.73 6.28 -23.58
C ARG A 157 -0.38 5.47 -24.82
N GLU A 158 -0.09 4.19 -24.66
CA GLU A 158 0.34 3.34 -25.77
C GLU A 158 -0.84 3.07 -26.71
N GLY A 159 -0.68 3.44 -27.98
CA GLY A 159 -1.69 3.23 -29.03
C GLY A 159 -2.51 4.46 -29.41
N GLU A 160 -2.23 5.62 -28.82
CA GLU A 160 -2.75 6.94 -29.24
C GLU A 160 -1.83 7.65 -30.24
#